data_AF-A0A6J8ETS3-F1
#
_entry.id   AF-A0A6J8ETS3-F1
#
_cell.length_a   1.000
_cell.length_b   1.000
_cell.length_c   1.000
_cell.angle_alpha   90.00
_cell.angle_beta   90.00
_cell.angle_gamma   90.00
#
_symmetry.space_group_name_H-M   'P 1'
#
loop_
_entity.id
_entity.type
_entity.pdbx_description
1 polymer ?
#
loop_
_entity_poly.entity_id
_entity_poly.type
_entity_poly.pdbx_seq_one_letter_code
_entity_poly.pdbx_strand_id
1 'polypeptide(L)'
;MASSSADLEISVNYLRRILNFEDEQILECLTTTSNELHRFINSAELTNEAIEILIHIVACASRSEQQSSRQKVLQLLQSMTESPILNNSGAKLLILKSSKCKNFHSYQCLLIDFLSVLQKLNATIPSALYTPQKIGLVSLLKKQIEGYDDLKNDQQVLENIKELQKCLIRKLTERAEAARNFKKKEKDSEDWLKPPDDFRCLSVMPQEEDLLYQTLFLRRNKAKGRYSDLDHYLDVQFRLYREDCIVPLRDVYEEFIKNDAKNENFRLENGRIYRDVYVQRETSTSIDHGEVFSIQLDEEHRKRIRWNNSKRLIFGSVLLLSFDRFKLTLFALVSESKPDEMKETGTFRIKIFRTRMNQQIPRETPGILLEATSAYFEAYHHVLTAMKSIQEDNLPFQKNIVSCSSSVGMPFYLAIDPDIFDLGPVLSVKQTQHESSESSDDEEMFDIDISPLLTGREKRTKKMYFEEYMIKVTDKDDWPSEEELGMDESQKKAFISSLTKEFVLNQGPPGTRKTYIGLQIAKTLLHNRDKWKIIRGYDQNGEMIERKQCLLIVCYTNHALDQFVEGIIDFIPEKELRNEIPSVIRIGNQSKNEAVNKYSIKKSAA
;
A
#
# COMPACT_ATOMS: atom_id res chain seq x y z
N MET A 1 34.14 -8.03 77.80
CA MET A 1 34.99 -8.96 77.03
C MET A 1 34.20 -9.31 75.77
N ALA A 2 34.12 -8.41 74.79
CA ALA A 2 35.11 -8.23 73.71
C ALA A 2 35.23 -9.47 72.80
N SER A 3 34.26 -9.63 71.88
CA SER A 3 34.57 -9.96 70.48
C SER A 3 33.54 -9.29 69.59
N SER A 4 34.04 -8.34 68.80
CA SER A 4 33.40 -7.52 67.80
C SER A 4 32.51 -8.28 66.83
N SER A 5 31.47 -7.59 66.34
CA SER A 5 30.89 -7.75 65.02
C SER A 5 32.00 -7.88 63.98
N ALA A 6 32.41 -9.12 63.69
CA ALA A 6 33.15 -9.41 62.47
C ALA A 6 32.13 -9.32 61.34
N ASP A 7 32.39 -8.44 60.38
CA ASP A 7 31.70 -8.43 59.08
C ASP A 7 31.63 -9.87 58.56
N LEU A 8 30.43 -10.43 58.51
CA LEU A 8 30.22 -11.85 58.23
C LEU A 8 30.20 -12.01 56.71
N GLU A 9 31.37 -11.85 56.10
CA GLU A 9 31.50 -11.90 54.64
C GLU A 9 30.98 -13.23 54.11
N ILE A 10 29.87 -13.19 53.36
CA ILE A 10 29.29 -14.36 52.71
C ILE A 10 30.31 -14.90 51.71
N SER A 11 30.94 -16.01 52.08
CA SER A 11 31.87 -16.76 51.26
C SER A 11 31.30 -18.15 50.94
N VAL A 12 31.88 -18.84 49.95
CA VAL A 12 31.51 -20.24 49.63
C VAL A 12 31.63 -21.15 50.86
N ASN A 13 32.60 -20.89 51.75
CA ASN A 13 32.77 -21.62 53.01
C ASN A 13 31.65 -21.36 54.02
N TYR A 14 31.09 -20.15 54.03
CA TYR A 14 29.92 -19.81 54.86
C TYR A 14 28.66 -20.51 54.34
N LEU A 15 28.42 -20.48 53.03
CA LEU A 15 27.30 -21.19 52.41
C LEU A 15 27.39 -22.71 52.69
N ARG A 16 28.58 -23.32 52.64
CA ARG A 16 28.80 -24.72 53.01
C ARG A 16 28.45 -25.05 54.47
N ARG A 17 28.60 -24.10 55.40
CA ARG A 17 28.23 -24.31 56.81
C ARG A 17 26.73 -24.29 57.01
N ILE A 18 26.02 -23.40 56.30
CA ILE A 18 24.57 -23.26 56.39
C ILE A 18 23.84 -24.48 55.79
N LEU A 19 24.45 -25.21 54.87
CA LEU A 19 23.87 -26.43 54.30
C LEU A 19 23.56 -27.54 55.32
N ASN A 20 24.15 -27.50 56.51
CA ASN A 20 23.88 -28.46 57.58
C ASN A 20 22.74 -28.02 58.52
N PHE A 21 22.12 -26.87 58.27
CA PHE A 21 21.04 -26.33 59.09
C PHE A 21 19.66 -26.78 58.59
N GLU A 22 18.66 -26.72 59.45
CA GLU A 22 17.26 -26.98 59.05
C GLU A 22 16.73 -25.84 58.16
N ASP A 23 15.76 -26.13 57.29
CA ASP A 23 15.22 -25.19 56.29
C ASP A 23 14.82 -23.81 56.88
N GLU A 24 14.30 -23.78 58.11
CA GLU A 24 13.91 -22.54 58.80
C GLU A 24 15.11 -21.73 59.32
N GLN A 25 16.14 -22.42 59.83
CA GLN A 25 17.39 -21.81 60.25
C GLN A 25 18.14 -21.23 59.06
N ILE A 26 18.09 -21.92 57.91
CA ILE A 26 18.64 -21.43 56.64
C ILE A 26 17.96 -20.10 56.25
N LEU A 27 16.62 -20.06 56.28
CA LEU A 27 15.87 -18.85 55.93
C LEU A 27 16.17 -17.69 56.91
N GLU A 28 16.34 -17.98 58.19
CA GLU A 28 16.69 -16.98 59.20
C GLU A 28 18.12 -16.42 59.01
N CYS A 29 19.10 -17.29 58.74
CA CYS A 29 20.46 -16.87 58.42
C CYS A 29 20.50 -15.99 57.16
N LEU A 30 19.84 -16.40 56.07
CA LEU A 30 19.84 -15.65 54.81
C LEU A 30 19.13 -14.31 54.88
N THR A 31 18.08 -14.20 55.70
CA THR A 31 17.37 -12.93 55.88
C THR A 31 18.09 -11.97 56.81
N THR A 32 18.81 -12.48 57.81
CA THR A 32 19.65 -11.66 58.69
C THR A 32 20.84 -11.04 57.92
N THR A 33 21.38 -11.75 56.93
CA THR A 33 22.48 -11.27 56.06
C THR A 33 22.00 -10.85 54.65
N SER A 34 20.77 -10.33 54.53
CA SER A 34 20.11 -10.09 53.22
C SER A 34 20.88 -9.12 52.30
N ASN A 35 21.47 -8.06 52.87
CA ASN A 35 22.26 -7.07 52.12
C ASN A 35 23.58 -7.64 51.59
N GLU A 36 24.26 -8.45 52.39
CA GLU A 36 25.50 -9.14 52.00
C GLU A 36 25.22 -10.21 50.95
N LEU A 37 24.09 -10.92 51.09
CA LEU A 37 23.62 -11.91 50.13
C LEU A 37 23.30 -11.26 48.78
N HIS A 38 22.63 -10.11 48.79
CA HIS A 38 22.35 -9.35 47.58
C HIS A 38 23.64 -8.88 46.88
N ARG A 39 24.68 -8.46 47.62
CA ARG A 39 25.99 -8.12 47.05
C ARG A 39 26.70 -9.35 46.49
N PHE A 40 26.65 -10.48 47.20
CA PHE A 40 27.28 -11.72 46.77
C PHE A 40 26.65 -12.27 45.48
N ILE A 41 25.31 -12.32 45.42
CA ILE A 41 24.53 -12.81 44.26
C ILE A 41 24.76 -11.95 43.01
N ASN A 42 24.98 -10.64 43.18
CA ASN A 42 25.21 -9.71 42.06
C ASN A 42 26.69 -9.49 41.73
N SER A 43 27.61 -10.25 42.32
CA SER A 43 29.04 -10.18 41.98
C SER A 43 29.30 -10.70 40.56
N ALA A 44 30.24 -10.06 39.85
CA ALA A 44 30.52 -10.34 38.44
C ALA A 44 31.17 -11.72 38.18
N GLU A 45 31.75 -12.35 39.21
CA GLU A 45 32.51 -13.60 39.12
C GLU A 45 32.03 -14.66 40.13
N LEU A 46 30.75 -15.02 40.07
CA LEU A 46 30.25 -16.19 40.81
C LEU A 46 30.85 -17.48 40.22
N THR A 47 31.51 -18.27 41.08
CA THR A 47 31.98 -19.61 40.70
C THR A 47 30.80 -20.57 40.50
N ASN A 48 30.94 -21.57 39.62
CA ASN A 48 29.88 -22.56 39.39
C ASN A 48 29.44 -23.25 40.70
N GLU A 49 30.38 -23.55 41.58
CA GLU A 49 30.12 -24.14 42.90
C GLU A 49 29.27 -23.22 43.78
N ALA A 50 29.53 -21.91 43.78
CA ALA A 50 28.70 -20.96 44.54
C ALA A 50 27.27 -20.92 44.01
N ILE A 51 27.08 -20.97 42.68
CA ILE A 51 25.75 -20.94 42.05
C ILE A 51 24.96 -22.22 42.39
N GLU A 52 25.61 -23.39 42.35
CA GLU A 52 24.98 -24.67 42.72
C GLU A 52 24.46 -24.66 44.16
N ILE A 53 25.31 -24.23 45.10
CA ILE A 53 24.96 -24.13 46.52
C ILE A 53 23.83 -23.11 46.73
N LEU A 54 23.90 -21.95 46.07
CA LEU A 54 22.86 -20.92 46.18
C LEU A 54 21.50 -21.40 45.68
N ILE A 55 21.44 -22.08 44.53
CA ILE A 55 20.17 -22.61 44.00
C ILE A 55 19.57 -23.61 44.99
N HIS A 56 20.38 -24.50 45.56
CA HIS A 56 19.91 -25.49 46.53
C HIS A 56 19.42 -24.84 47.83
N ILE A 57 20.20 -23.93 48.42
CA ILE A 57 19.82 -23.23 49.65
C ILE A 57 18.54 -22.42 49.43
N VAL A 58 18.41 -21.71 48.30
CA VAL A 58 17.19 -20.95 47.97
C VAL A 58 16.00 -21.88 47.75
N ALA A 59 16.21 -23.06 47.15
CA ALA A 59 15.16 -24.07 47.00
C ALA A 59 14.67 -24.57 48.37
N CYS A 60 15.58 -24.94 49.28
CA CYS A 60 15.25 -25.36 50.64
C CYS A 60 14.53 -24.26 51.43
N ALA A 61 15.08 -23.03 51.42
CA ALA A 61 14.45 -21.87 52.07
C ALA A 61 13.05 -21.56 51.50
N SER A 62 12.81 -21.88 50.23
CA SER A 62 11.52 -21.67 49.54
C SER A 62 10.45 -22.72 49.88
N ARG A 63 10.81 -23.81 50.56
CA ARG A 63 9.88 -24.89 50.99
C ARG A 63 9.10 -24.54 52.27
N SER A 64 9.54 -23.56 53.06
CA SER A 64 8.83 -23.15 54.28
C SER A 64 7.43 -22.59 53.96
N GLU A 65 6.38 -23.19 54.53
CA GLU A 65 4.98 -22.80 54.30
C GLU A 65 4.39 -21.91 55.40
N GLN A 66 5.15 -21.63 56.47
CA GLN A 66 4.69 -20.81 57.59
C GLN A 66 4.38 -19.36 57.18
N GLN A 67 3.34 -18.77 57.79
CA GLN A 67 2.86 -17.43 57.43
C GLN A 67 3.84 -16.31 57.77
N SER A 68 4.63 -16.46 58.85
CA SER A 68 5.74 -15.58 59.26
C SER A 68 6.92 -15.61 58.28
N SER A 69 7.14 -16.74 57.61
CA SER A 69 8.25 -16.98 56.67
C SER A 69 7.98 -16.45 55.25
N ARG A 70 6.72 -16.17 54.88
CA ARG A 70 6.36 -15.73 53.52
C ARG A 70 6.99 -14.39 53.10
N GLN A 71 7.05 -13.42 54.00
CA GLN A 71 7.68 -12.12 53.72
C GLN A 71 9.20 -12.26 53.55
N LYS A 72 9.82 -13.12 54.37
CA LYS A 72 11.24 -13.46 54.30
C LYS A 72 11.61 -14.12 52.96
N VAL A 73 10.80 -15.09 52.52
CA VAL A 73 10.96 -15.75 51.20
C VAL A 73 10.77 -14.76 50.06
N LEU A 74 9.81 -13.84 50.15
CA LEU A 74 9.57 -12.82 49.12
C LEU A 74 10.78 -11.87 48.95
N GLN A 75 11.39 -11.43 50.05
CA GLN A 75 12.62 -10.63 50.01
C GLN A 75 13.79 -11.39 49.38
N LEU A 76 13.95 -12.68 49.73
CA LEU A 76 14.96 -13.55 49.13
C LEU A 76 14.75 -13.70 47.61
N LEU A 77 13.52 -14.00 47.16
CA LEU A 77 13.21 -14.16 45.75
C LEU A 77 13.37 -12.86 44.97
N GLN A 78 13.03 -11.70 45.53
CA GLN A 78 13.29 -10.40 44.93
C GLN A 78 14.78 -10.20 44.63
N SER A 79 15.68 -10.53 45.58
CA SER A 79 17.13 -10.45 45.36
C SER A 79 17.62 -11.34 44.20
N MET A 80 16.94 -12.46 43.95
CA MET A 80 17.25 -13.37 42.84
C MET A 80 16.75 -12.85 41.48
N THR A 81 15.70 -12.01 41.44
CA THR A 81 15.08 -11.56 40.18
C THR A 81 16.03 -10.75 39.27
N GLU A 82 16.91 -9.95 39.88
CA GLU A 82 17.89 -9.10 39.18
C GLU A 82 19.25 -9.79 39.01
N SER A 83 19.40 -10.99 39.59
CA SER A 83 20.67 -11.71 39.60
C SER A 83 21.10 -12.23 38.22
N PRO A 84 22.42 -12.37 37.99
CA PRO A 84 22.94 -13.05 36.81
C PRO A 84 22.61 -14.56 36.79
N ILE A 85 22.21 -15.16 37.93
CA ILE A 85 21.81 -16.57 38.06
C ILE A 85 20.57 -16.87 37.23
N LEU A 86 19.55 -16.01 37.25
CA LEU A 86 18.34 -16.19 36.44
C LEU A 86 18.50 -15.74 34.97
N ASN A 87 19.70 -15.30 34.58
CA ASN A 87 20.01 -14.87 33.22
C ASN A 87 21.15 -15.76 32.66
N ASN A 88 22.31 -15.17 32.39
CA ASN A 88 23.38 -15.84 31.65
C ASN A 88 24.14 -16.89 32.47
N SER A 89 24.31 -16.68 33.78
CA SER A 89 25.13 -17.58 34.62
C SER A 89 24.43 -18.91 34.89
N GLY A 90 23.11 -18.90 35.14
CA GLY A 90 22.33 -20.14 35.26
C GLY A 90 22.22 -20.91 33.95
N ALA A 91 22.06 -20.21 32.82
CA ALA A 91 22.08 -20.86 31.50
C ALA A 91 23.44 -21.51 31.20
N LYS A 92 24.55 -20.84 31.57
CA LYS A 92 25.92 -21.36 31.41
C LYS A 92 26.15 -22.60 32.28
N LEU A 93 25.63 -22.60 33.51
CA LEU A 93 25.67 -23.76 34.41
C LEU A 93 24.91 -24.97 33.83
N LEU A 94 23.72 -24.74 33.28
CA LEU A 94 22.89 -25.79 32.65
C LEU A 94 23.51 -26.37 31.37
N ILE A 95 24.32 -25.61 30.64
CA ILE A 95 25.00 -26.06 29.41
C ILE A 95 26.25 -26.90 29.73
N LEU A 96 26.99 -26.55 30.79
CA LEU A 96 28.30 -27.14 31.08
C LEU A 96 28.26 -28.60 31.55
N LYS A 97 27.08 -29.26 31.61
CA LYS A 97 26.86 -30.67 31.99
C LYS A 97 27.90 -31.19 32.99
N SER A 98 27.69 -30.92 34.28
CA SER A 98 28.22 -31.53 35.53
C SER A 98 29.30 -32.64 35.52
N SER A 99 30.22 -32.69 34.57
CA SER A 99 31.38 -33.59 34.60
C SER A 99 32.37 -33.20 35.73
N LYS A 100 32.08 -32.12 36.46
CA LYS A 100 32.81 -31.65 37.65
C LYS A 100 31.97 -31.55 38.93
N CYS A 101 30.68 -31.94 38.95
CA CYS A 101 29.90 -31.98 40.21
C CYS A 101 30.30 -33.20 41.04
N LYS A 102 31.52 -33.21 41.58
CA LYS A 102 32.03 -34.33 42.39
C LYS A 102 31.78 -34.18 43.89
N ASN A 103 31.34 -33.02 44.38
CA ASN A 103 31.51 -32.68 45.80
C ASN A 103 30.25 -32.34 46.61
N PHE A 104 29.05 -32.11 46.03
CA PHE A 104 27.90 -31.66 46.86
C PHE A 104 26.53 -32.31 46.59
N HIS A 105 26.04 -32.43 45.34
CA HIS A 105 24.77 -33.14 45.02
C HIS A 105 24.81 -33.71 43.59
N SER A 106 23.97 -34.71 43.27
CA SER A 106 23.77 -35.16 41.88
C SER A 106 23.21 -34.01 41.04
N TYR A 107 23.67 -33.89 39.79
CA TYR A 107 23.15 -32.88 38.85
C TYR A 107 21.63 -32.97 38.65
N GLN A 108 21.05 -34.16 38.84
CA GLN A 108 19.60 -34.35 38.82
C GLN A 108 18.90 -33.53 39.91
N CYS A 109 19.46 -33.48 41.13
CA CYS A 109 18.90 -32.70 42.22
C CYS A 109 18.97 -31.19 41.94
N LEU A 110 20.08 -30.72 41.36
CA LEU A 110 20.23 -29.31 40.96
C LEU A 110 19.15 -28.89 39.95
N LEU A 111 18.81 -29.76 38.99
CA LEU A 111 17.75 -29.47 38.02
C LEU A 111 16.37 -29.36 38.69
N ILE A 112 16.08 -30.23 39.66
CA ILE A 112 14.84 -30.21 40.44
C ILE A 112 14.77 -28.95 41.31
N ASP A 113 15.85 -28.61 42.01
CA ASP A 113 15.92 -27.43 42.88
C ASP A 113 15.74 -26.16 42.04
N PHE A 114 16.39 -26.09 40.87
CA PHE A 114 16.24 -24.93 39.98
C PHE A 114 14.81 -24.79 39.45
N LEU A 115 14.16 -25.90 39.08
CA LEU A 115 12.75 -25.90 38.69
C LEU A 115 11.86 -25.40 39.83
N SER A 116 12.09 -25.86 41.06
CA SER A 116 11.30 -25.48 42.23
C SER A 116 11.38 -23.97 42.52
N VAL A 117 12.58 -23.38 42.39
CA VAL A 117 12.79 -21.94 42.55
C VAL A 117 12.03 -21.16 41.48
N LEU A 118 12.08 -21.58 40.21
CA LEU A 118 11.36 -20.91 39.12
C LEU A 118 9.84 -21.03 39.28
N GLN A 119 9.33 -22.16 39.74
CA GLN A 119 7.91 -22.33 40.03
C GLN A 119 7.45 -21.44 41.18
N LYS A 120 8.22 -21.39 42.28
CA LYS A 120 7.91 -20.52 43.42
C LYS A 120 7.96 -19.05 43.02
N LEU A 121 8.94 -18.67 42.21
CA LEU A 121 9.10 -17.32 41.70
C LEU A 121 7.94 -16.94 40.76
N ASN A 122 7.48 -17.84 39.89
CA ASN A 122 6.29 -17.60 39.07
C ASN A 122 5.01 -17.45 39.92
N ALA A 123 4.90 -18.18 41.03
CA ALA A 123 3.75 -18.08 41.94
C ALA A 123 3.73 -16.79 42.78
N THR A 124 4.90 -16.24 43.13
CA THR A 124 5.01 -15.03 43.98
C THR A 124 5.20 -13.74 43.19
N ILE A 125 6.06 -13.76 42.15
CA ILE A 125 6.40 -12.59 41.34
C ILE A 125 6.39 -12.99 39.85
N PRO A 126 5.20 -13.21 39.25
CA PRO A 126 5.09 -13.63 37.86
C PRO A 126 5.79 -12.68 36.88
N SER A 127 5.75 -11.37 37.17
CA SER A 127 6.35 -10.31 36.34
C SER A 127 7.84 -10.45 36.11
N ALA A 128 8.55 -11.13 37.01
CA ALA A 128 10.00 -11.24 36.96
C ALA A 128 10.50 -12.29 35.94
N LEU A 129 9.64 -13.18 35.39
CA LEU A 129 10.03 -14.21 34.43
C LEU A 129 9.69 -13.90 32.97
N TYR A 130 8.98 -12.80 32.70
CA TYR A 130 8.45 -12.47 31.37
C TYR A 130 9.49 -11.88 30.38
N THR A 131 10.79 -12.04 30.64
CA THR A 131 11.83 -11.60 29.69
C THR A 131 12.25 -12.73 28.75
N PRO A 132 12.61 -12.43 27.49
CA PRO A 132 13.05 -13.45 26.53
C PRO A 132 14.22 -14.31 27.05
N GLN A 133 15.16 -13.71 27.80
CA GLN A 133 16.30 -14.45 28.38
C GLN A 133 15.84 -15.51 29.39
N LYS A 134 14.90 -15.18 30.29
CA LYS A 134 14.40 -16.07 31.34
C LYS A 134 13.53 -17.20 30.77
N ILE A 135 12.81 -16.94 29.68
CA ILE A 135 12.08 -17.97 28.93
C ILE A 135 13.04 -18.91 28.21
N GLY A 136 14.13 -18.38 27.65
CA GLY A 136 15.23 -19.18 27.11
C GLY A 136 15.87 -20.09 28.17
N LEU A 137 15.96 -19.63 29.42
CA LEU A 137 16.44 -20.44 30.55
C LEU A 137 15.48 -21.58 30.88
N VAL A 138 14.17 -21.34 30.93
CA VAL A 138 13.16 -22.40 31.17
C VAL A 138 13.16 -23.45 30.05
N SER A 139 13.31 -23.03 28.79
CA SER A 139 13.37 -23.97 27.65
C SER A 139 14.65 -24.80 27.66
N LEU A 140 15.78 -24.20 28.06
CA LEU A 140 17.04 -24.90 28.26
C LEU A 140 16.95 -25.91 29.42
N LEU A 141 16.35 -25.52 30.54
CA LEU A 141 16.13 -26.40 31.69
C LEU A 141 15.31 -27.63 31.30
N LYS A 142 14.22 -27.45 30.54
CA LYS A 142 13.42 -28.55 30.01
C LYS A 142 14.23 -29.51 29.15
N LYS A 143 15.04 -28.99 28.24
CA LYS A 143 15.91 -29.80 27.38
C LYS A 143 16.93 -30.61 28.19
N GLN A 144 17.43 -30.07 29.30
CA GLN A 144 18.33 -30.81 30.18
C GLN A 144 17.58 -31.90 30.97
N ILE A 145 16.41 -31.60 31.53
CA ILE A 145 15.58 -32.58 32.25
C ILE A 145 15.19 -33.76 31.35
N GLU A 146 14.77 -33.49 30.11
CA GLU A 146 14.43 -34.53 29.11
C GLU A 146 15.64 -35.39 28.68
N GLY A 147 16.86 -34.93 28.95
CA GLY A 147 18.11 -35.62 28.65
C GLY A 147 18.59 -36.61 29.72
N TYR A 148 17.91 -36.72 30.87
CA TYR A 148 18.22 -37.67 31.94
C TYR A 148 17.08 -38.68 32.10
N ASP A 149 17.37 -39.98 31.96
CA ASP A 149 16.34 -41.03 31.93
C ASP A 149 15.50 -41.11 33.22
N ASP A 150 16.11 -40.92 34.40
CA ASP A 150 15.38 -40.95 35.67
C ASP A 150 14.37 -39.80 35.81
N LEU A 151 14.76 -38.58 35.37
CA LEU A 151 13.90 -37.40 35.44
C LEU A 151 12.86 -37.35 34.32
N LYS A 152 13.18 -37.94 33.17
CA LYS A 152 12.25 -38.07 32.04
C LYS A 152 11.06 -38.97 32.36
N ASN A 153 11.25 -39.95 33.24
CA ASN A 153 10.22 -40.86 33.69
C ASN A 153 9.38 -40.30 34.87
N ASP A 154 9.79 -39.16 35.47
CA ASP A 154 9.01 -38.46 36.49
C ASP A 154 7.94 -37.56 35.84
N GLN A 155 6.70 -38.02 35.87
CA GLN A 155 5.55 -37.29 35.30
C GLN A 155 5.33 -35.93 35.97
N GLN A 156 5.55 -35.81 37.28
CA GLN A 156 5.29 -34.58 38.02
C GLN A 156 6.26 -33.48 37.59
N VAL A 157 7.53 -33.80 37.42
CA VAL A 157 8.56 -32.84 36.98
C VAL A 157 8.29 -32.35 35.56
N LEU A 158 7.90 -33.25 34.66
CA LEU A 158 7.63 -32.91 33.27
C LEU A 158 6.35 -32.07 33.09
N GLU A 159 5.32 -32.32 33.89
CA GLU A 159 4.09 -31.52 33.89
C GLU A 159 4.33 -30.11 34.44
N ASN A 160 5.07 -30.02 35.55
CA ASN A 160 5.46 -28.78 36.19
C ASN A 160 6.19 -27.80 35.24
N ILE A 161 7.15 -28.31 34.45
CA ILE A 161 7.90 -27.46 33.52
C ILE A 161 7.08 -27.06 32.28
N LYS A 162 6.17 -27.94 31.82
CA LYS A 162 5.25 -27.65 30.71
C LYS A 162 4.26 -26.55 31.08
N GLU A 163 3.67 -26.62 32.27
CA GLU A 163 2.72 -25.60 32.75
C GLU A 163 3.40 -24.25 32.95
N LEU A 164 4.61 -24.23 33.52
CA LEU A 164 5.41 -23.01 33.62
C LEU A 164 5.68 -22.40 32.24
N GLN A 165 6.07 -23.21 31.25
CA GLN A 165 6.33 -22.75 29.88
C GLN A 165 5.07 -22.16 29.21
N LYS A 166 3.92 -22.83 29.30
CA LYS A 166 2.66 -22.37 28.71
C LYS A 166 2.22 -21.03 29.31
N CYS A 167 2.31 -20.88 30.63
CA CYS A 167 1.93 -19.67 31.35
C CYS A 167 2.74 -18.44 30.86
N LEU A 168 4.06 -18.60 30.72
CA LEU A 168 4.96 -17.53 30.27
C LEU A 168 4.69 -17.08 28.83
N ILE A 169 4.43 -18.04 27.93
CA ILE A 169 4.16 -17.73 26.50
C ILE A 169 2.85 -16.94 26.35
N ARG A 170 1.77 -17.37 27.01
CA ARG A 170 0.47 -16.71 26.93
C ARG A 170 0.53 -15.22 27.32
N LYS A 171 1.22 -14.90 28.41
CA LYS A 171 1.34 -13.53 28.92
C LYS A 171 2.12 -12.59 27.99
N LEU A 172 3.08 -13.10 27.22
CA LEU A 172 3.79 -12.31 26.22
C LEU A 172 2.91 -11.96 25.02
N THR A 173 2.10 -12.91 24.56
CA THR A 173 1.17 -12.69 23.43
C THR A 173 0.15 -11.61 23.77
N GLU A 174 -0.45 -11.69 24.96
CA GLU A 174 -1.40 -10.68 25.47
C GLU A 174 -0.78 -9.26 25.51
N ARG A 175 0.50 -9.15 25.93
CA ARG A 175 1.22 -7.86 25.97
C ARG A 175 1.52 -7.31 24.58
N ALA A 176 1.91 -8.17 23.63
CA ALA A 176 2.17 -7.79 22.26
C ALA A 176 0.90 -7.29 21.54
N GLU A 177 -0.24 -7.92 21.79
CA GLU A 177 -1.54 -7.51 21.27
C GLU A 177 -2.01 -6.17 21.85
N ALA A 178 -1.87 -5.97 23.16
CA ALA A 178 -2.20 -4.70 23.81
C ALA A 178 -1.37 -3.53 23.26
N ALA A 179 -0.06 -3.74 23.04
CA ALA A 179 0.82 -2.72 22.45
C ALA A 179 0.45 -2.39 20.99
N ARG A 180 0.01 -3.39 20.21
CA ARG A 180 -0.50 -3.18 18.84
C ARG A 180 -1.79 -2.36 18.84
N ASN A 181 -2.71 -2.65 19.76
CA ASN A 181 -3.99 -1.95 19.87
C ASN A 181 -3.83 -0.49 20.32
N PHE A 182 -2.87 -0.20 21.21
CA PHE A 182 -2.56 1.16 21.63
C PHE A 182 -2.03 2.01 20.47
N LYS A 183 -1.06 1.48 19.71
CA LYS A 183 -0.54 2.13 18.49
C LYS A 183 -1.60 2.35 17.41
N LYS A 184 -2.63 1.50 17.36
CA LYS A 184 -3.75 1.65 16.44
C LYS A 184 -4.66 2.82 16.85
N LYS A 185 -4.97 2.95 18.16
CA LYS A 185 -5.79 4.05 18.69
C LYS A 185 -5.14 5.43 18.55
N GLU A 186 -3.83 5.57 18.76
CA GLU A 186 -3.12 6.83 18.49
C GLU A 186 -3.17 7.21 17.01
N LYS A 187 -3.00 6.23 16.11
CA LYS A 187 -3.06 6.47 14.66
C LYS A 187 -4.44 6.87 14.16
N ASP A 188 -5.50 6.29 14.72
CA ASP A 188 -6.88 6.66 14.37
C ASP A 188 -7.22 8.10 14.82
N SER A 189 -6.49 8.68 15.79
CA SER A 189 -6.65 10.07 16.24
C SER A 189 -6.08 11.10 15.26
N GLU A 190 -5.00 10.78 14.54
CA GLU A 190 -4.36 11.68 13.58
C GLU A 190 -5.22 11.91 12.33
N ASP A 191 -5.99 10.89 11.92
CA ASP A 191 -6.84 10.95 10.71
C ASP A 191 -8.02 11.94 10.83
N TRP A 192 -8.35 12.40 12.05
CA TRP A 192 -9.41 13.40 12.30
C TRP A 192 -8.87 14.81 12.57
N LEU A 193 -7.55 15.02 12.49
CA LEU A 193 -6.98 16.36 12.60
C LEU A 193 -7.50 17.22 11.46
N LYS A 194 -7.93 18.44 11.80
CA LYS A 194 -8.29 19.44 10.80
C LYS A 194 -7.03 19.82 10.01
N PRO A 195 -7.11 19.90 8.68
CA PRO A 195 -5.98 20.38 7.90
C PRO A 195 -5.63 21.82 8.30
N PRO A 196 -4.34 22.19 8.25
CA PRO A 196 -3.90 23.54 8.61
C PRO A 196 -4.40 24.61 7.65
N ASP A 197 -4.70 24.23 6.41
CA ASP A 197 -5.07 25.10 5.31
C ASP A 197 -6.05 24.40 4.34
N ASP A 198 -6.77 25.18 3.53
CA ASP A 198 -7.69 24.66 2.52
C ASP A 198 -6.91 24.19 1.28
N PHE A 199 -7.13 22.93 0.88
CA PHE A 199 -6.53 22.36 -0.32
C PHE A 199 -6.87 23.14 -1.61
N ARG A 200 -8.02 23.84 -1.65
CA ARG A 200 -8.40 24.69 -2.79
C ARG A 200 -7.52 25.93 -2.92
N CYS A 201 -6.80 26.31 -1.87
CA CYS A 201 -5.84 27.42 -1.92
C CYS A 201 -4.41 26.94 -2.23
N LEU A 202 -4.11 25.65 -2.06
CA LEU A 202 -2.78 25.10 -2.32
C LEU A 202 -2.35 25.20 -3.78
N SER A 203 -1.08 25.55 -4.02
CA SER A 203 -0.53 25.55 -5.38
C SER A 203 -0.50 24.13 -5.95
N VAL A 204 -1.02 23.96 -7.17
CA VAL A 204 -0.88 22.70 -7.93
C VAL A 204 0.58 22.50 -8.33
N MET A 205 1.28 23.58 -8.64
CA MET A 205 2.70 23.56 -8.95
C MET A 205 3.52 23.37 -7.66
N PRO A 206 4.59 22.54 -7.69
CA PRO A 206 5.51 22.44 -6.58
C PRO A 206 6.14 23.81 -6.25
N GLN A 207 6.39 24.04 -4.98
CA GLN A 207 7.04 25.21 -4.40
C GLN A 207 8.27 24.79 -3.60
N GLU A 208 9.09 25.77 -3.19
CA GLU A 208 10.33 25.51 -2.45
C GLU A 208 10.05 24.82 -1.11
N GLU A 209 8.94 25.17 -0.46
CA GLU A 209 8.49 24.59 0.80
C GLU A 209 8.16 23.09 0.68
N ASP A 210 7.82 22.62 -0.52
CA ASP A 210 7.48 21.21 -0.77
C ASP A 210 8.70 20.29 -0.78
N LEU A 211 9.90 20.86 -0.93
CA LEU A 211 11.16 20.11 -0.86
C LEU A 211 11.54 19.78 0.59
N LEU A 212 10.86 20.38 1.57
CA LEU A 212 11.13 20.18 2.99
C LEU A 212 10.02 19.34 3.64
N TYR A 213 10.37 18.16 4.18
CA TYR A 213 9.39 17.28 4.86
C TYR A 213 8.65 17.92 6.05
N GLN A 214 9.19 18.99 6.64
CA GLN A 214 8.63 19.65 7.83
C GLN A 214 7.30 20.37 7.56
N THR A 215 6.99 20.69 6.29
CA THR A 215 5.76 21.39 5.88
C THR A 215 4.62 20.43 5.54
N LEU A 216 4.87 19.13 5.58
CA LEU A 216 4.00 18.11 5.02
C LEU A 216 2.86 17.73 5.99
N PHE A 217 1.64 18.14 5.65
CA PHE A 217 0.42 17.61 6.28
C PHE A 217 -0.24 16.58 5.36
N LEU A 218 -0.27 15.31 5.81
CA LEU A 218 -0.91 14.21 5.08
C LEU A 218 -1.83 13.41 6.01
N ARG A 219 -2.93 12.96 5.43
CA ARG A 219 -3.88 12.01 6.04
C ARG A 219 -3.91 10.74 5.21
N ARG A 220 -4.19 9.61 5.85
CA ARG A 220 -4.20 8.32 5.13
C ARG A 220 -5.44 8.19 4.26
N ASN A 221 -5.29 7.48 3.14
CA ASN A 221 -6.44 7.05 2.37
C ASN A 221 -7.29 6.08 3.20
N LYS A 222 -8.59 6.36 3.33
CA LYS A 222 -9.51 5.49 4.07
C LYS A 222 -9.86 4.26 3.24
N ALA A 223 -9.18 3.14 3.51
CA ALA A 223 -9.48 1.86 2.87
C ALA A 223 -10.83 1.25 3.33
N LYS A 224 -11.34 1.67 4.49
CA LYS A 224 -12.61 1.19 5.06
C LYS A 224 -13.38 2.35 5.70
N GLY A 225 -14.70 2.36 5.47
CA GLY A 225 -15.61 3.35 6.03
C GLY A 225 -15.70 4.64 5.22
N ARG A 226 -16.61 5.52 5.64
CA ARG A 226 -16.94 6.78 4.95
C ARG A 226 -15.98 7.92 5.31
N TYR A 227 -15.95 8.91 4.42
CA TYR A 227 -15.42 10.23 4.72
C TYR A 227 -16.48 11.05 5.49
N SER A 228 -16.06 12.14 6.11
CA SER A 228 -16.98 12.99 6.89
C SER A 228 -17.97 13.70 5.98
N ASP A 229 -17.43 14.26 4.90
CA ASP A 229 -18.08 15.10 3.91
C ASP A 229 -17.21 15.07 2.63
N LEU A 230 -17.66 15.80 1.60
CA LEU A 230 -16.95 15.90 0.33
C LEU A 230 -15.56 16.53 0.49
N ASP A 231 -15.45 17.59 1.29
CA ASP A 231 -14.19 18.33 1.46
C ASP A 231 -13.12 17.50 2.16
N HIS A 232 -13.50 16.69 3.14
CA HIS A 232 -12.61 15.72 3.75
C HIS A 232 -12.11 14.71 2.71
N TYR A 233 -13.00 14.17 1.87
CA TYR A 233 -12.59 13.25 0.80
C TYR A 233 -11.61 13.94 -0.18
N LEU A 234 -11.97 15.11 -0.70
CA LEU A 234 -11.17 15.82 -1.67
C LEU A 234 -9.82 16.27 -1.11
N ASP A 235 -9.75 16.78 0.12
CA ASP A 235 -8.48 17.17 0.73
C ASP A 235 -7.53 15.97 0.88
N VAL A 236 -8.03 14.83 1.38
CA VAL A 236 -7.22 13.61 1.53
C VAL A 236 -6.69 13.16 0.18
N GLN A 237 -7.56 13.04 -0.83
CA GLN A 237 -7.15 12.60 -2.16
C GLN A 237 -6.21 13.60 -2.84
N PHE A 238 -6.50 14.91 -2.73
CA PHE A 238 -5.69 15.97 -3.32
C PHE A 238 -4.28 15.97 -2.74
N ARG A 239 -4.14 15.97 -1.41
CA ARG A 239 -2.82 16.02 -0.76
C ARG A 239 -2.00 14.76 -1.03
N LEU A 240 -2.63 13.57 -1.00
CA LEU A 240 -1.95 12.32 -1.34
C LEU A 240 -1.50 12.29 -2.81
N TYR A 241 -2.39 12.69 -3.72
CA TYR A 241 -2.09 12.67 -5.16
C TYR A 241 -1.05 13.73 -5.54
N ARG A 242 -1.08 14.89 -4.88
CA ARG A 242 -0.04 15.92 -5.01
C ARG A 242 1.30 15.43 -4.49
N GLU A 243 1.32 14.75 -3.34
CA GLU A 243 2.54 14.19 -2.77
C GLU A 243 3.17 13.11 -3.66
N ASP A 244 2.37 12.23 -4.26
CA ASP A 244 2.85 11.20 -5.21
C ASP A 244 3.67 11.82 -6.37
N CYS A 245 3.29 13.03 -6.79
CA CYS A 245 4.03 13.78 -7.80
C CYS A 245 5.29 14.48 -7.26
N ILE A 246 5.30 14.91 -6.00
CA ILE A 246 6.37 15.72 -5.40
C ILE A 246 7.49 14.86 -4.83
N VAL A 247 7.17 13.68 -4.28
CA VAL A 247 8.16 12.76 -3.67
C VAL A 247 9.34 12.49 -4.60
N PRO A 248 9.16 12.15 -5.89
CA PRO A 248 10.29 11.92 -6.79
C PRO A 248 11.20 13.15 -6.96
N LEU A 249 10.63 14.36 -6.93
CA LEU A 249 11.40 15.61 -7.02
C LEU A 249 12.18 15.86 -5.74
N ARG A 250 11.55 15.62 -4.58
CA ARG A 250 12.16 15.77 -3.26
C ARG A 250 13.32 14.79 -3.06
N ASP A 251 13.13 13.53 -3.42
CA ASP A 251 14.17 12.50 -3.30
C ASP A 251 15.39 12.85 -4.15
N VAL A 252 15.17 13.29 -5.39
CA VAL A 252 16.24 13.74 -6.31
C VAL A 252 16.97 14.97 -5.75
N TYR A 253 16.24 15.93 -5.21
CA TYR A 253 16.81 17.12 -4.58
C TYR A 253 17.68 16.75 -3.38
N GLU A 254 17.16 15.95 -2.45
CA GLU A 254 17.90 15.54 -1.26
C GLU A 254 19.15 14.71 -1.58
N GLU A 255 19.03 13.77 -2.51
CA GLU A 255 20.16 12.95 -2.96
C GLU A 255 21.25 13.83 -3.59
N PHE A 256 20.86 14.81 -4.41
CA PHE A 256 21.80 15.78 -4.98
C PHE A 256 22.52 16.59 -3.90
N ILE A 257 21.80 17.20 -2.95
CA ILE A 257 22.40 18.01 -1.90
C ILE A 257 23.37 17.19 -1.03
N LYS A 258 23.00 15.96 -0.65
CA LYS A 258 23.83 15.06 0.17
C LYS A 258 25.13 14.67 -0.53
N ASN A 259 25.10 14.48 -1.84
CA ASN A 259 26.26 14.04 -2.60
C ASN A 259 27.11 15.22 -3.12
N ASP A 260 26.53 16.37 -3.46
CA ASP A 260 27.28 17.59 -3.83
C ASP A 260 28.14 18.08 -2.66
N ALA A 261 27.66 17.95 -1.42
CA ALA A 261 28.44 18.23 -0.23
C ALA A 261 29.72 17.39 -0.08
N LYS A 262 29.77 16.21 -0.72
CA LYS A 262 30.93 15.31 -0.71
C LYS A 262 31.92 15.59 -1.86
N ASN A 263 31.59 16.51 -2.77
CA ASN A 263 32.43 16.91 -3.92
C ASN A 263 32.84 15.75 -4.86
N GLU A 264 32.07 14.66 -4.88
CA GLU A 264 32.31 13.52 -5.76
C GLU A 264 31.52 13.63 -7.07
N ASN A 265 32.00 12.98 -8.13
CA ASN A 265 31.18 12.78 -9.33
C ASN A 265 30.24 11.60 -9.09
N PHE A 266 28.95 11.88 -8.92
CA PHE A 266 27.92 10.88 -8.65
C PHE A 266 26.85 10.87 -9.74
N ARG A 267 26.07 9.79 -9.75
CA ARG A 267 24.81 9.70 -10.49
C ARG A 267 23.70 9.53 -9.48
N LEU A 268 22.54 10.09 -9.79
CA LEU A 268 21.35 9.90 -8.99
C LEU A 268 20.72 8.55 -9.31
N GLU A 269 20.16 7.88 -8.30
CA GLU A 269 19.47 6.60 -8.48
C GLU A 269 18.16 6.79 -9.24
N ASN A 270 17.35 7.79 -8.84
CA ASN A 270 16.02 8.05 -9.39
C ASN A 270 15.91 9.37 -10.16
N GLY A 271 17.04 10.02 -10.43
CA GLY A 271 17.10 11.32 -11.11
C GLY A 271 18.16 11.41 -12.21
N ARG A 272 18.17 12.55 -12.89
CA ARG A 272 19.17 12.89 -13.90
C ARG A 272 19.66 14.31 -13.64
N ILE A 273 20.97 14.48 -13.77
CA ILE A 273 21.66 15.76 -13.57
C ILE A 273 22.12 16.24 -14.94
N TYR A 274 21.81 17.49 -15.26
CA TYR A 274 22.40 18.20 -16.39
C TYR A 274 23.13 19.42 -15.84
N ARG A 275 24.45 19.43 -16.01
CA ARG A 275 25.32 20.54 -15.61
C ARG A 275 25.56 21.45 -16.81
N ASP A 276 26.00 22.67 -16.52
CA ASP A 276 26.39 23.66 -17.52
C ASP A 276 25.27 23.99 -18.52
N VAL A 277 24.04 24.10 -18.02
CA VAL A 277 22.87 24.46 -18.84
C VAL A 277 22.74 25.99 -18.96
N TYR A 278 22.52 26.48 -20.17
CA TYR A 278 22.35 27.92 -20.43
C TYR A 278 20.88 28.23 -20.69
N VAL A 279 20.38 29.29 -20.06
CA VAL A 279 18.97 29.71 -20.17
C VAL A 279 18.88 30.98 -21.00
N GLN A 280 18.13 30.91 -22.09
CA GLN A 280 17.87 32.02 -23.00
C GLN A 280 16.38 32.37 -22.95
N ARG A 281 16.06 33.65 -22.77
CA ARG A 281 14.66 34.11 -22.76
C ARG A 281 14.14 34.17 -24.19
N GLU A 282 13.03 33.51 -24.48
CA GLU A 282 12.34 33.67 -25.76
C GLU A 282 11.38 34.86 -25.67
N THR A 283 11.29 35.64 -26.76
CA THR A 283 10.42 36.83 -26.87
C THR A 283 8.94 36.47 -27.08
N SER A 284 8.63 35.18 -27.23
CA SER A 284 7.30 34.69 -27.58
C SER A 284 6.42 34.56 -26.34
N THR A 285 5.51 35.50 -26.15
CA THR A 285 4.39 35.37 -25.21
C THR A 285 3.39 34.37 -25.77
N SER A 286 3.37 33.14 -25.25
CA SER A 286 2.23 32.24 -25.47
C SER A 286 1.00 32.78 -24.75
N ILE A 287 -0.17 32.52 -25.30
CA ILE A 287 -1.50 32.96 -24.84
C ILE A 287 -1.79 32.54 -23.38
N ASP A 288 -1.14 31.47 -22.90
CA ASP A 288 -1.16 31.06 -21.49
C ASP A 288 0.01 31.69 -20.72
N HIS A 289 -0.25 32.86 -20.09
CA HIS A 289 0.39 33.55 -18.95
C HIS A 289 1.78 33.16 -18.36
N GLY A 290 2.65 32.42 -19.05
CA GLY A 290 3.96 31.97 -18.59
C GLY A 290 5.09 32.45 -19.50
N GLU A 291 6.20 32.90 -18.90
CA GLU A 291 7.42 33.20 -19.64
C GLU A 291 8.06 31.90 -20.15
N VAL A 292 8.25 31.81 -21.46
CA VAL A 292 8.91 30.68 -22.13
C VAL A 292 10.41 30.96 -22.24
N PHE A 293 11.21 29.96 -21.90
CA PHE A 293 12.67 30.00 -21.97
C PHE A 293 13.18 28.82 -22.81
N SER A 294 14.21 29.09 -23.61
CA SER A 294 14.98 28.06 -24.29
C SER A 294 16.16 27.66 -23.38
N ILE A 295 16.32 26.35 -23.19
CA ILE A 295 17.46 25.76 -22.50
C ILE A 295 18.40 25.16 -23.52
N GLN A 296 19.68 25.49 -23.41
CA GLN A 296 20.75 24.89 -24.18
C GLN A 296 21.59 23.97 -23.29
N LEU A 297 21.62 22.69 -23.65
CA LEU A 297 22.50 21.70 -23.05
C LEU A 297 23.92 21.80 -23.61
N ASP A 298 24.89 21.32 -22.83
CA ASP A 298 26.27 21.22 -23.27
C ASP A 298 26.46 20.16 -24.38
N GLU A 299 27.66 20.12 -24.94
CA GLU A 299 27.98 19.20 -26.02
C GLU A 299 28.07 17.73 -25.56
N GLU A 300 28.44 17.47 -24.30
CA GLU A 300 28.51 16.11 -23.76
C GLU A 300 27.12 15.48 -23.68
N HIS A 301 26.14 16.16 -23.07
CA HIS A 301 24.78 15.66 -22.96
C HIS A 301 24.13 15.49 -24.35
N ARG A 302 24.37 16.45 -25.27
CA ARG A 302 23.87 16.38 -26.65
C ARG A 302 24.31 15.10 -27.37
N LYS A 303 25.60 14.75 -27.30
CA LYS A 303 26.18 13.60 -28.03
C LYS A 303 25.95 12.26 -27.34
N ARG A 304 25.95 12.25 -26.00
CA ARG A 304 25.90 11.02 -25.21
C ARG A 304 24.49 10.39 -25.17
N ILE A 305 23.45 11.21 -25.28
CA ILE A 305 22.06 10.77 -25.12
C ILE A 305 21.44 10.42 -26.48
N ARG A 306 20.80 9.25 -26.56
CA ARG A 306 20.02 8.83 -27.74
C ARG A 306 18.60 9.41 -27.67
N TRP A 307 18.43 10.68 -28.05
CA TRP A 307 17.18 11.43 -27.90
C TRP A 307 15.95 10.75 -28.49
N ASN A 308 16.05 10.13 -29.67
CA ASN A 308 14.91 9.48 -30.35
C ASN A 308 14.26 8.34 -29.54
N ASN A 309 15.02 7.69 -28.66
CA ASN A 309 14.53 6.57 -27.85
C ASN A 309 14.48 6.92 -26.35
N SER A 310 14.76 8.16 -25.99
CA SER A 310 14.92 8.59 -24.61
C SER A 310 13.63 9.17 -24.06
N LYS A 311 13.24 8.75 -22.85
CA LYS A 311 12.18 9.40 -22.05
C LYS A 311 12.76 10.51 -21.16
N ARG A 312 13.71 11.29 -21.70
CA ARG A 312 14.37 12.41 -21.00
C ARG A 312 13.77 13.72 -21.47
N LEU A 313 13.51 14.62 -20.52
CA LEU A 313 13.05 15.99 -20.80
C LEU A 313 11.85 15.98 -21.76
N ILE A 314 10.91 15.06 -21.52
CA ILE A 314 9.70 14.96 -22.35
C ILE A 314 8.74 16.09 -21.96
N PHE A 315 7.89 16.49 -22.90
CA PHE A 315 6.80 17.43 -22.64
C PHE A 315 6.06 17.09 -21.33
N GLY A 316 5.80 18.09 -20.48
CA GLY A 316 5.07 17.90 -19.23
C GLY A 316 5.91 17.39 -18.05
N SER A 317 7.22 17.22 -18.21
CA SER A 317 8.13 16.89 -17.10
C SER A 317 8.43 18.12 -16.26
N VAL A 318 8.42 17.97 -14.93
CA VAL A 318 8.87 19.03 -14.00
C VAL A 318 10.36 18.86 -13.72
N LEU A 319 11.05 19.99 -13.72
CA LEU A 319 12.48 20.11 -13.57
C LEU A 319 12.79 21.07 -12.41
N LEU A 320 13.87 20.78 -11.69
CA LEU A 320 14.45 21.70 -10.71
C LEU A 320 15.65 22.38 -11.36
N LEU A 321 15.62 23.70 -11.42
CA LEU A 321 16.67 24.52 -12.00
C LEU A 321 17.29 25.41 -10.91
N SER A 322 18.61 25.49 -10.88
CA SER A 322 19.31 26.42 -10.00
C SER A 322 20.59 26.94 -10.63
N PHE A 323 20.96 28.18 -10.29
CA PHE A 323 22.20 28.84 -10.71
C PHE A 323 23.20 29.03 -9.54
N ASP A 324 22.82 28.63 -8.33
CA ASP A 324 23.58 28.87 -7.11
C ASP A 324 23.72 27.61 -6.24
N ARG A 325 23.70 26.45 -6.90
CA ARG A 325 23.71 25.11 -6.27
C ARG A 325 22.56 24.91 -5.29
N PHE A 326 21.35 25.23 -5.74
CA PHE A 326 20.09 24.99 -5.04
C PHE A 326 19.94 25.73 -3.71
N LYS A 327 20.65 26.86 -3.53
CA LYS A 327 20.27 27.85 -2.50
C LYS A 327 18.97 28.55 -2.88
N LEU A 328 18.75 28.70 -4.19
CA LEU A 328 17.50 29.13 -4.79
C LEU A 328 17.08 28.10 -5.82
N THR A 329 15.89 27.53 -5.62
CA THR A 329 15.32 26.50 -6.50
C THR A 329 14.21 27.09 -7.36
N LEU A 330 14.32 26.91 -8.68
CA LEU A 330 13.30 27.28 -9.65
C LEU A 330 12.62 26.01 -10.18
N PHE A 331 11.29 26.04 -10.25
CA PHE A 331 10.52 24.96 -10.84
C PHE A 331 10.20 25.30 -12.29
N ALA A 332 10.49 24.36 -13.19
CA ALA A 332 10.26 24.51 -14.60
C ALA A 332 9.48 23.33 -15.17
N LEU A 333 8.59 23.59 -16.13
CA LEU A 333 7.87 22.57 -16.88
C LEU A 333 8.39 22.54 -18.31
N VAL A 334 8.70 21.35 -18.83
CA VAL A 334 9.04 21.20 -20.24
C VAL A 334 7.82 21.49 -21.11
N SER A 335 7.85 22.57 -21.87
CA SER A 335 6.76 22.98 -22.75
C SER A 335 6.91 22.46 -24.17
N GLU A 336 8.13 22.22 -24.63
CA GLU A 336 8.39 21.62 -25.94
C GLU A 336 9.75 20.93 -25.95
N SER A 337 9.79 19.72 -26.50
CA SER A 337 11.00 18.92 -26.62
C SER A 337 10.91 18.07 -27.88
N LYS A 338 11.72 18.41 -28.89
CA LYS A 338 11.78 17.67 -30.15
C LYS A 338 13.09 16.87 -30.22
N PRO A 339 13.05 15.55 -30.48
CA PRO A 339 14.26 14.74 -30.54
C PRO A 339 15.30 15.25 -31.56
N ASP A 340 14.85 15.80 -32.69
CA ASP A 340 15.73 16.34 -33.73
C ASP A 340 16.46 17.60 -33.26
N GLU A 341 15.74 18.58 -32.68
CA GLU A 341 16.34 19.80 -32.11
C GLU A 341 17.33 19.47 -30.98
N MET A 342 16.98 18.49 -30.12
CA MET A 342 17.83 18.01 -29.03
C MET A 342 19.10 17.32 -29.54
N LYS A 343 19.04 16.63 -30.68
CA LYS A 343 20.21 15.97 -31.29
C LYS A 343 21.12 16.97 -32.01
N GLU A 344 20.55 17.91 -32.75
CA GLU A 344 21.31 18.87 -33.56
C GLU A 344 21.89 20.01 -32.71
N THR A 345 21.05 20.64 -31.91
CA THR A 345 21.39 21.86 -31.17
C THR A 345 21.47 21.64 -29.66
N GLY A 346 20.87 20.58 -29.13
CA GLY A 346 20.79 20.36 -27.68
C GLY A 346 19.81 21.31 -27.00
N THR A 347 18.81 21.83 -27.72
CA THR A 347 17.88 22.84 -27.20
C THR A 347 16.47 22.30 -27.00
N PHE A 348 15.80 22.81 -25.96
CA PHE A 348 14.38 22.55 -25.66
C PHE A 348 13.76 23.74 -24.93
N ARG A 349 12.43 23.80 -24.86
CA ARG A 349 11.70 24.90 -24.23
C ARG A 349 11.11 24.51 -22.89
N ILE A 350 11.19 25.43 -21.94
CA ILE A 350 10.57 25.32 -20.62
C ILE A 350 9.71 26.54 -20.31
N LYS A 351 8.74 26.35 -19.43
CA LYS A 351 8.02 27.42 -18.72
C LYS A 351 8.52 27.45 -17.28
N ILE A 352 9.03 28.59 -16.82
CA ILE A 352 9.49 28.76 -15.44
C ILE A 352 8.36 29.34 -14.61
N PHE A 353 8.10 28.74 -13.45
CA PHE A 353 7.12 29.23 -12.49
C PHE A 353 7.87 29.97 -11.39
N ARG A 354 7.69 31.29 -11.35
CA ARG A 354 8.31 32.12 -10.31
C ARG A 354 7.43 32.12 -9.08
N THR A 355 7.96 31.59 -7.97
CA THR A 355 7.34 31.72 -6.65
C THR A 355 7.51 33.14 -6.09
N ARG A 356 8.57 33.85 -6.48
CA ARG A 356 8.85 35.23 -6.03
C ARG A 356 8.94 36.18 -7.21
N MET A 357 8.17 37.27 -7.14
CA MET A 357 8.02 38.28 -8.21
C MET A 357 9.34 38.91 -8.70
N ASN A 358 10.42 38.85 -7.90
CA ASN A 358 11.71 39.49 -8.18
C ASN A 358 12.88 38.53 -8.46
N GLN A 359 12.65 37.24 -8.70
CA GLN A 359 13.72 36.32 -9.12
C GLN A 359 14.15 36.65 -10.56
N GLN A 360 15.29 37.33 -10.71
CA GLN A 360 15.95 37.51 -11.99
C GLN A 360 16.72 36.25 -12.34
N ILE A 361 16.52 35.74 -13.56
CA ILE A 361 17.33 34.65 -14.10
C ILE A 361 18.69 35.24 -14.49
N PRO A 362 19.80 34.80 -13.89
CA PRO A 362 21.13 35.29 -14.23
C PRO A 362 21.40 35.06 -15.71
N ARG A 363 21.88 36.10 -16.39
CA ARG A 363 22.35 35.97 -17.78
C ARG A 363 23.73 35.32 -17.77
N GLU A 364 23.99 34.45 -18.74
CA GLU A 364 25.30 33.86 -19.02
C GLU A 364 25.93 33.04 -17.87
N THR A 365 25.16 32.75 -16.82
CA THR A 365 25.59 31.88 -15.73
C THR A 365 25.13 30.45 -16.02
N PRO A 366 26.03 29.45 -16.04
CA PRO A 366 25.63 28.07 -16.19
C PRO A 366 24.80 27.60 -15.00
N GLY A 367 23.66 26.97 -15.28
CA GLY A 367 22.78 26.37 -14.29
C GLY A 367 23.01 24.87 -14.12
N ILE A 368 22.36 24.31 -13.11
CA ILE A 368 22.19 22.88 -12.90
C ILE A 368 20.71 22.57 -13.00
N LEU A 369 20.39 21.55 -13.79
CA LEU A 369 19.03 21.04 -13.98
C LEU A 369 18.94 19.62 -13.41
N LEU A 370 17.92 19.37 -12.59
CA LEU A 370 17.56 18.04 -12.11
C LEU A 370 16.21 17.62 -12.71
N GLU A 371 16.16 16.37 -13.17
CA GLU A 371 14.94 15.73 -13.68
C GLU A 371 14.67 14.46 -12.85
N ALA A 372 13.45 14.32 -12.31
CA ALA A 372 13.01 13.08 -11.70
C ALA A 372 12.50 12.10 -12.76
N THR A 373 12.88 10.82 -12.65
CA THR A 373 12.62 9.82 -13.71
C THR A 373 11.14 9.42 -13.83
N SER A 374 10.35 9.58 -12.76
CA SER A 374 8.94 9.16 -12.68
C SER A 374 7.93 10.32 -12.69
N ALA A 375 8.37 11.58 -12.69
CA ALA A 375 7.50 12.73 -12.51
C ALA A 375 6.93 13.26 -13.85
N TYR A 376 5.84 12.65 -14.35
CA TYR A 376 5.05 13.22 -15.44
C TYR A 376 3.95 14.14 -14.88
N PHE A 377 4.29 15.40 -14.65
CA PHE A 377 3.45 16.35 -13.91
C PHE A 377 2.17 16.76 -14.64
N GLU A 378 2.18 16.83 -15.98
CA GLU A 378 1.03 17.31 -16.76
C GLU A 378 -0.28 16.56 -16.41
N ALA A 379 -0.21 15.24 -16.23
CA ALA A 379 -1.38 14.47 -15.81
C ALA A 379 -1.85 14.83 -14.39
N TYR A 380 -0.92 15.05 -13.46
CA TYR A 380 -1.24 15.49 -12.10
C TYR A 380 -1.86 16.88 -12.11
N HIS A 381 -1.32 17.81 -12.90
CA HIS A 381 -1.80 19.18 -13.00
C HIS A 381 -3.29 19.25 -13.33
N HIS A 382 -3.73 18.56 -14.38
CA HIS A 382 -5.13 18.57 -14.81
C HIS A 382 -6.06 17.97 -13.76
N VAL A 383 -5.67 16.85 -13.15
CA VAL A 383 -6.47 16.17 -12.12
C VAL A 383 -6.56 17.01 -10.85
N LEU A 384 -5.43 17.54 -10.36
CA LEU A 384 -5.39 18.40 -9.18
C LEU A 384 -6.20 19.68 -9.41
N THR A 385 -6.08 20.30 -10.59
CA THR A 385 -6.87 21.50 -10.94
C THR A 385 -8.37 21.18 -10.98
N ALA A 386 -8.76 20.04 -11.56
CA ALA A 386 -10.15 19.60 -11.57
C ALA A 386 -10.66 19.31 -10.15
N MET A 387 -9.87 18.67 -9.29
CA MET A 387 -10.26 18.42 -7.88
C MET A 387 -10.58 19.71 -7.12
N LYS A 388 -9.85 20.80 -7.39
CA LYS A 388 -10.09 22.10 -6.74
C LYS A 388 -11.41 22.75 -7.19
N SER A 389 -11.90 22.45 -8.39
CA SER A 389 -13.16 22.99 -8.91
C SER A 389 -14.41 22.19 -8.54
N ILE A 390 -14.26 20.98 -7.97
CA ILE A 390 -15.38 20.15 -7.53
C ILE A 390 -16.08 20.78 -6.32
N GLN A 391 -17.40 20.88 -6.43
CA GLN A 391 -18.34 21.38 -5.41
C GLN A 391 -19.33 20.27 -5.02
N GLU A 392 -20.12 20.48 -3.96
CA GLU A 392 -21.02 19.46 -3.37
C GLU A 392 -22.00 18.78 -4.34
N ASP A 393 -22.43 19.47 -5.39
CA ASP A 393 -23.38 18.92 -6.37
C ASP A 393 -22.72 18.39 -7.65
N ASN A 394 -21.40 18.54 -7.77
CA ASN A 394 -20.68 18.29 -9.02
C ASN A 394 -19.91 16.96 -9.02
N LEU A 395 -19.77 16.26 -7.89
CA LEU A 395 -19.05 14.99 -7.84
C LEU A 395 -19.97 13.82 -8.25
N PRO A 396 -19.69 13.12 -9.37
CA PRO A 396 -20.44 11.92 -9.74
C PRO A 396 -20.31 10.84 -8.66
N PHE A 397 -21.41 10.14 -8.38
CA PHE A 397 -21.47 9.02 -7.44
C PHE A 397 -21.03 9.37 -6.00
N GLN A 398 -21.14 10.64 -5.57
CA GLN A 398 -20.76 11.11 -4.23
C GLN A 398 -21.36 10.26 -3.09
N LYS A 399 -22.63 9.87 -3.20
CA LYS A 399 -23.31 9.03 -2.19
C LYS A 399 -22.60 7.68 -2.01
N ASN A 400 -22.08 7.11 -3.09
CA ASN A 400 -21.42 5.80 -3.07
C ASN A 400 -19.93 5.93 -2.68
N ILE A 401 -19.23 6.94 -3.20
CA ILE A 401 -17.78 7.12 -2.99
C ILE A 401 -17.47 7.74 -1.61
N VAL A 402 -18.14 8.84 -1.26
CA VAL A 402 -17.83 9.62 -0.05
C VAL A 402 -18.58 9.06 1.15
N SER A 403 -19.89 8.82 1.00
CA SER A 403 -20.76 8.37 2.09
C SER A 403 -20.83 6.84 2.23
N CYS A 404 -20.25 6.08 1.30
CA CYS A 404 -20.31 4.62 1.25
C CYS A 404 -21.74 4.04 1.27
N SER A 405 -22.70 4.74 0.67
CA SER A 405 -24.06 4.23 0.53
C SER A 405 -24.09 2.99 -0.36
N SER A 406 -24.65 1.90 0.16
CA SER A 406 -24.88 0.66 -0.61
C SER A 406 -26.21 0.67 -1.38
N SER A 407 -27.07 1.65 -1.11
CA SER A 407 -28.31 1.83 -1.88
C SER A 407 -27.98 2.48 -3.22
N VAL A 408 -28.18 1.74 -4.30
CA VAL A 408 -27.96 2.17 -5.69
C VAL A 408 -29.30 2.16 -6.40
N GLY A 409 -29.71 3.31 -6.93
CA GLY A 409 -30.95 3.46 -7.66
C GLY A 409 -30.86 2.97 -9.11
N MET A 410 -31.97 3.12 -9.82
CA MET A 410 -32.01 2.88 -11.26
C MET A 410 -31.38 4.04 -12.04
N PRO A 411 -30.76 3.79 -13.20
CA PRO A 411 -30.28 4.83 -14.08
C PRO A 411 -31.40 5.78 -14.50
N PHE A 412 -31.06 7.06 -14.64
CA PHE A 412 -32.02 8.10 -15.05
C PHE A 412 -32.72 7.80 -16.38
N TYR A 413 -32.04 7.13 -17.32
CA TYR A 413 -32.62 6.78 -18.61
C TYR A 413 -33.72 5.70 -18.52
N LEU A 414 -33.79 4.92 -17.44
CA LEU A 414 -34.88 3.95 -17.20
C LEU A 414 -36.00 4.52 -16.33
N ALA A 415 -35.81 5.67 -15.68
CA ALA A 415 -36.77 6.20 -14.71
C ALA A 415 -38.07 6.74 -15.34
N ILE A 416 -38.14 6.87 -16.66
CA ILE A 416 -39.28 7.44 -17.36
C ILE A 416 -39.43 6.65 -18.68
N ASP A 417 -40.46 5.80 -18.70
CA ASP A 417 -41.01 4.95 -19.78
C ASP A 417 -40.61 5.37 -21.22
N PRO A 418 -40.15 4.46 -22.12
CA PRO A 418 -40.22 3.00 -22.04
C PRO A 418 -38.93 2.31 -21.56
N ASP A 419 -39.07 1.45 -20.54
CA ASP A 419 -38.03 0.56 -19.98
C ASP A 419 -37.88 -0.76 -20.77
N ILE A 420 -38.40 -0.79 -22.00
CA ILE A 420 -38.38 -1.95 -22.87
C ILE A 420 -37.10 -1.90 -23.69
N PHE A 421 -36.21 -2.90 -23.60
CA PHE A 421 -34.99 -3.00 -24.41
C PHE A 421 -35.08 -4.17 -25.39
N ASP A 422 -34.47 -4.02 -26.56
CA ASP A 422 -34.24 -5.12 -27.50
C ASP A 422 -32.87 -5.77 -27.21
N LEU A 423 -32.88 -7.05 -26.86
CA LEU A 423 -31.70 -7.87 -26.60
C LEU A 423 -31.32 -8.79 -27.77
N GLY A 424 -32.05 -8.76 -28.90
CA GLY A 424 -31.74 -9.55 -30.09
C GLY A 424 -30.25 -9.57 -30.48
N PRO A 425 -29.53 -8.42 -30.42
CA PRO A 425 -28.10 -8.39 -30.77
C PRO A 425 -27.16 -9.14 -29.84
N VAL A 426 -27.57 -9.47 -28.60
CA VAL A 426 -26.71 -10.12 -27.60
C VAL A 426 -27.09 -11.58 -27.31
N LEU A 427 -28.18 -12.08 -27.90
CA LEU A 427 -28.56 -13.48 -27.79
C LEU A 427 -27.60 -14.39 -28.58
N SER A 428 -27.26 -15.52 -27.97
CA SER A 428 -26.59 -16.62 -28.64
C SER A 428 -27.63 -17.42 -29.42
N VAL A 429 -27.58 -17.31 -30.75
CA VAL A 429 -28.55 -17.98 -31.62
C VAL A 429 -28.35 -19.50 -31.53
N LYS A 430 -29.21 -20.22 -30.81
CA LYS A 430 -29.47 -21.65 -31.05
C LYS A 430 -30.67 -21.72 -32.00
N GLN A 431 -30.44 -22.08 -33.27
CA GLN A 431 -31.52 -22.32 -34.24
C GLN A 431 -32.40 -23.49 -33.76
N THR A 432 -33.67 -23.23 -33.43
CA THR A 432 -34.69 -24.28 -33.33
C THR A 432 -35.29 -24.56 -34.71
N GLN A 433 -35.03 -25.79 -35.17
CA GLN A 433 -35.75 -26.61 -36.14
C GLN A 433 -37.02 -25.99 -36.77
N HIS A 434 -36.96 -25.69 -38.07
CA HIS A 434 -38.14 -25.75 -38.93
C HIS A 434 -37.96 -26.93 -39.90
N GLU A 435 -38.73 -27.99 -39.65
CA GLU A 435 -38.99 -29.08 -40.59
C GLU A 435 -39.76 -28.54 -41.80
N SER A 436 -39.17 -28.62 -42.99
CA SER A 436 -39.86 -29.09 -44.20
C SER A 436 -38.89 -29.20 -45.39
N SER A 437 -38.53 -30.45 -45.67
CA SER A 437 -38.39 -31.12 -46.99
C SER A 437 -37.45 -30.56 -48.08
N GLU A 438 -36.39 -31.35 -48.32
CA GLU A 438 -35.71 -31.73 -49.59
C GLU A 438 -35.17 -30.59 -50.48
N SER A 439 -33.88 -30.49 -50.84
CA SER A 439 -32.91 -31.52 -51.24
C SER A 439 -31.44 -31.01 -51.20
N SER A 440 -30.52 -31.88 -50.78
CA SER A 440 -29.11 -32.05 -51.21
C SER A 440 -28.24 -30.82 -51.49
N ASP A 441 -27.28 -30.52 -50.61
CA ASP A 441 -25.85 -30.84 -50.81
C ASP A 441 -25.00 -30.27 -49.65
N ASP A 442 -24.21 -31.17 -49.07
CA ASP A 442 -22.95 -31.04 -48.31
C ASP A 442 -22.61 -29.77 -47.47
N GLU A 443 -22.35 -30.07 -46.18
CA GLU A 443 -21.32 -29.49 -45.29
C GLU A 443 -21.24 -27.95 -45.11
N GLU A 444 -21.63 -27.47 -43.92
CA GLU A 444 -20.68 -26.88 -42.95
C GLU A 444 -21.39 -26.51 -41.62
N MET A 445 -20.78 -26.96 -40.53
CA MET A 445 -21.12 -26.67 -39.14
C MET A 445 -20.75 -25.22 -38.82
N PHE A 446 -21.72 -24.32 -38.65
CA PHE A 446 -21.45 -22.93 -38.27
C PHE A 446 -21.27 -22.82 -36.75
N ASP A 447 -20.07 -23.14 -36.26
CA ASP A 447 -19.58 -22.54 -35.03
C ASP A 447 -19.53 -21.01 -35.23
N ILE A 448 -20.26 -20.26 -34.40
CA ILE A 448 -20.08 -18.81 -34.31
C ILE A 448 -18.75 -18.59 -33.58
N ASP A 449 -17.65 -18.61 -34.34
CA ASP A 449 -16.33 -18.31 -33.84
C ASP A 449 -16.18 -16.79 -33.65
N ILE A 450 -16.17 -16.35 -32.40
CA ILE A 450 -15.87 -14.97 -31.98
C ILE A 450 -14.35 -14.75 -31.97
N SER A 451 -13.60 -15.38 -32.86
CA SER A 451 -12.18 -15.11 -33.08
C SER A 451 -11.97 -14.06 -34.17
N PRO A 452 -11.94 -12.77 -33.82
CA PRO A 452 -11.12 -11.80 -34.54
C PRO A 452 -9.95 -11.30 -33.68
N LEU A 453 -9.41 -12.14 -32.79
CA LEU A 453 -8.17 -11.85 -32.07
C LEU A 453 -6.91 -12.37 -32.79
N LEU A 454 -7.04 -13.05 -33.94
CA LEU A 454 -5.90 -13.58 -34.69
C LEU A 454 -6.06 -13.38 -36.20
N THR A 455 -5.25 -12.44 -36.71
CA THR A 455 -4.79 -12.30 -38.11
C THR A 455 -5.83 -12.00 -39.20
N GLY A 456 -5.48 -11.01 -40.02
CA GLY A 456 -6.37 -10.38 -40.98
C GLY A 456 -6.86 -11.32 -42.08
N ARG A 457 -8.16 -11.22 -42.37
CA ARG A 457 -8.79 -11.54 -43.66
C ARG A 457 -9.97 -10.60 -43.87
N GLU A 458 -10.11 -10.14 -45.10
CA GLU A 458 -11.10 -9.18 -45.57
C GLU A 458 -12.54 -9.63 -45.26
N LYS A 459 -13.33 -8.77 -44.59
CA LYS A 459 -14.73 -9.05 -44.25
C LYS A 459 -15.68 -8.40 -45.28
N ARG A 460 -16.42 -9.22 -46.02
CA ARG A 460 -17.62 -8.82 -46.78
C ARG A 460 -18.76 -8.53 -45.79
N THR A 461 -19.36 -7.34 -45.87
CA THR A 461 -20.48 -6.88 -45.04
C THR A 461 -21.78 -7.61 -45.40
N LYS A 462 -22.09 -8.73 -44.75
CA LYS A 462 -23.45 -9.31 -44.74
C LYS A 462 -24.27 -8.62 -43.64
N LYS A 463 -25.43 -8.07 -44.02
CA LYS A 463 -26.45 -7.51 -43.12
C LYS A 463 -26.86 -8.59 -42.10
N MET A 464 -26.63 -8.34 -40.83
CA MET A 464 -26.99 -9.24 -39.74
C MET A 464 -28.40 -8.84 -39.26
N TYR A 465 -29.40 -9.66 -39.57
CA TYR A 465 -30.76 -9.50 -39.04
C TYR A 465 -30.85 -10.33 -37.76
N PHE A 466 -31.07 -9.68 -36.63
CA PHE A 466 -31.42 -10.36 -35.39
C PHE A 466 -32.95 -10.40 -35.29
N GLU A 467 -33.51 -11.48 -34.74
CA GLU A 467 -34.90 -11.45 -34.30
C GLU A 467 -35.00 -10.49 -33.11
N GLU A 468 -35.95 -9.55 -33.16
CA GLU A 468 -36.17 -8.60 -32.06
C GLU A 468 -36.58 -9.39 -30.80
N TYR A 469 -35.89 -9.14 -29.69
CA TYR A 469 -36.19 -9.76 -28.40
C TYR A 469 -36.41 -8.67 -27.36
N MET A 470 -37.67 -8.24 -27.26
CA MET A 470 -38.08 -7.14 -26.39
C MET A 470 -38.28 -7.64 -24.95
N ILE A 471 -37.59 -7.03 -24.00
CA ILE A 471 -37.75 -7.30 -22.57
C ILE A 471 -38.08 -6.05 -21.80
N LYS A 472 -38.78 -6.19 -20.68
CA LYS A 472 -38.86 -5.14 -19.68
C LYS A 472 -37.65 -5.20 -18.76
N VAL A 473 -36.75 -4.23 -18.86
CA VAL A 473 -35.47 -4.21 -18.12
C VAL A 473 -35.67 -4.19 -16.60
N THR A 474 -36.80 -3.66 -16.14
CA THR A 474 -37.15 -3.59 -14.71
C THR A 474 -37.76 -4.88 -14.16
N ASP A 475 -38.28 -5.76 -15.03
CA ASP A 475 -38.77 -7.07 -14.64
C ASP A 475 -37.61 -8.07 -14.61
N LYS A 476 -37.54 -8.87 -13.55
CA LYS A 476 -36.47 -9.87 -13.40
C LYS A 476 -36.77 -11.14 -14.17
N ASP A 477 -38.06 -11.45 -14.38
CA ASP A 477 -38.50 -12.69 -14.99
C ASP A 477 -38.48 -12.61 -16.52
N ASP A 478 -38.43 -11.41 -17.08
CA ASP A 478 -38.30 -11.14 -18.53
C ASP A 478 -36.88 -11.36 -19.08
N TRP A 479 -35.87 -11.53 -18.21
CA TRP A 479 -34.49 -11.69 -18.69
C TRP A 479 -34.25 -13.10 -19.25
N PRO A 480 -33.58 -13.22 -20.41
CA PRO A 480 -33.24 -14.51 -20.98
C PRO A 480 -32.29 -15.31 -20.07
N SER A 481 -32.31 -16.63 -20.26
CA SER A 481 -31.46 -17.57 -19.53
C SER A 481 -29.97 -17.37 -19.81
N GLU A 482 -29.13 -17.93 -18.94
CA GLU A 482 -27.66 -17.97 -19.08
C GLU A 482 -27.25 -18.59 -20.42
N GLU A 483 -27.95 -19.66 -20.82
CA GLU A 483 -27.72 -20.34 -22.09
C GLU A 483 -28.08 -19.47 -23.29
N GLU A 484 -29.23 -18.80 -23.26
CA GLU A 484 -29.66 -17.91 -24.34
C GLU A 484 -28.72 -16.71 -24.50
N LEU A 485 -28.17 -16.19 -23.41
CA LEU A 485 -27.17 -15.10 -23.45
C LEU A 485 -25.75 -15.58 -23.76
N GLY A 486 -25.48 -16.89 -23.68
CA GLY A 486 -24.11 -17.42 -23.75
C GLY A 486 -23.20 -16.90 -22.62
N MET A 487 -23.76 -16.58 -21.46
CA MET A 487 -23.07 -16.01 -20.31
C MET A 487 -23.16 -16.95 -19.12
N ASP A 488 -22.09 -17.05 -18.33
CA ASP A 488 -22.19 -17.71 -17.01
C ASP A 488 -23.03 -16.86 -16.02
N GLU A 489 -23.40 -17.46 -14.89
CA GLU A 489 -24.22 -16.80 -13.86
C GLU A 489 -23.62 -15.45 -13.40
N SER A 490 -22.30 -15.39 -13.22
CA SER A 490 -21.60 -14.19 -12.76
C SER A 490 -21.59 -13.09 -13.81
N GLN A 491 -21.44 -13.47 -15.08
CA GLN A 491 -21.46 -12.62 -16.25
C GLN A 491 -22.86 -12.05 -16.50
N LYS A 492 -23.89 -12.89 -16.47
CA LYS A 492 -25.29 -12.47 -16.58
C LYS A 492 -25.66 -11.49 -15.47
N LYS A 493 -25.26 -11.78 -14.22
CA LYS A 493 -25.48 -10.86 -13.10
C LYS A 493 -24.80 -9.50 -13.29
N ALA A 494 -23.57 -9.49 -13.80
CA ALA A 494 -22.84 -8.26 -14.11
C ALA A 494 -23.51 -7.48 -15.26
N PHE A 495 -23.94 -8.17 -16.30
CA PHE A 495 -24.64 -7.61 -17.45
C PHE A 495 -25.96 -6.94 -17.02
N ILE A 496 -26.84 -7.67 -16.33
CA ILE A 496 -28.12 -7.16 -15.81
C ILE A 496 -27.88 -5.98 -14.88
N SER A 497 -26.95 -6.10 -13.92
CA SER A 497 -26.66 -5.02 -12.98
C SER A 497 -26.22 -3.75 -13.70
N SER A 498 -25.37 -3.86 -14.72
CA SER A 498 -24.83 -2.71 -15.47
C SER A 498 -25.88 -1.97 -16.28
N LEU A 499 -26.97 -2.64 -16.67
CA LEU A 499 -28.10 -2.05 -17.38
C LEU A 499 -29.17 -1.51 -16.43
N THR A 500 -29.29 -2.04 -15.21
CA THR A 500 -30.39 -1.74 -14.27
C THR A 500 -30.01 -0.83 -13.11
N LYS A 501 -28.72 -0.56 -12.88
CA LYS A 501 -28.22 0.22 -11.73
C LYS A 501 -27.38 1.41 -12.17
N GLU A 502 -27.54 2.55 -11.49
CA GLU A 502 -26.80 3.78 -11.79
C GLU A 502 -25.28 3.67 -11.51
N PHE A 503 -24.87 2.77 -10.61
CA PHE A 503 -23.47 2.54 -10.24
C PHE A 503 -23.18 1.06 -10.05
N VAL A 504 -22.20 0.54 -10.77
CA VAL A 504 -21.83 -0.88 -10.74
C VAL A 504 -20.32 -1.04 -10.74
N LEU A 505 -19.83 -1.89 -9.85
CA LEU A 505 -18.44 -2.31 -9.81
C LEU A 505 -18.34 -3.79 -10.21
N ASN A 506 -17.87 -4.04 -11.43
CA ASN A 506 -17.67 -5.39 -11.96
C ASN A 506 -16.21 -5.80 -11.77
N GLN A 507 -15.96 -6.72 -10.84
CA GLN A 507 -14.62 -7.25 -10.58
C GLN A 507 -14.46 -8.61 -11.27
N GLY A 508 -13.34 -8.80 -11.99
CA GLY A 508 -13.01 -10.08 -12.61
C GLY A 508 -11.50 -10.32 -12.63
N PRO A 509 -10.99 -11.51 -12.24
CA PRO A 509 -9.60 -11.92 -12.45
C PRO A 509 -9.14 -11.84 -13.92
N PRO A 510 -7.83 -11.91 -14.22
CA PRO A 510 -7.35 -12.07 -15.60
C PRO A 510 -8.04 -13.26 -16.29
N GLY A 511 -8.38 -13.13 -17.58
CA GLY A 511 -9.03 -14.20 -18.36
C GLY A 511 -10.55 -14.32 -18.21
N THR A 512 -11.20 -13.61 -17.28
CA THR A 512 -12.67 -13.67 -17.06
C THR A 512 -13.53 -12.93 -18.09
N ARG A 513 -13.00 -12.72 -19.30
CA ARG A 513 -13.72 -12.08 -20.41
C ARG A 513 -14.39 -10.73 -20.07
N LYS A 514 -13.78 -9.91 -19.18
CA LYS A 514 -14.29 -8.57 -18.83
C LYS A 514 -14.57 -7.68 -20.05
N THR A 515 -13.67 -7.70 -21.03
CA THR A 515 -13.84 -6.97 -22.30
C THR A 515 -15.08 -7.43 -23.05
N TYR A 516 -15.35 -8.74 -23.10
CA TYR A 516 -16.54 -9.28 -23.75
C TYR A 516 -17.82 -8.77 -23.08
N ILE A 517 -17.93 -8.85 -21.74
CA ILE A 517 -19.11 -8.34 -21.03
C ILE A 517 -19.27 -6.83 -21.21
N GLY A 518 -18.17 -6.06 -21.15
CA GLY A 518 -18.20 -4.64 -21.44
C GLY A 518 -18.73 -4.33 -22.86
N LEU A 519 -18.32 -5.12 -23.85
CA LEU A 519 -18.82 -5.00 -25.23
C LEU A 519 -20.30 -5.37 -25.33
N GLN A 520 -20.78 -6.41 -24.65
CA GLN A 520 -22.22 -6.75 -24.66
C GLN A 520 -23.06 -5.65 -24.02
N ILE A 521 -22.60 -5.05 -22.92
CA ILE A 521 -23.25 -3.90 -22.27
C ILE A 521 -23.30 -2.72 -23.26
N ALA A 522 -22.15 -2.36 -23.85
CA ALA A 522 -22.07 -1.27 -24.82
C ALA A 522 -22.96 -1.52 -26.04
N LYS A 523 -22.96 -2.74 -26.59
CA LYS A 523 -23.80 -3.17 -27.71
C LYS A 523 -25.28 -3.00 -27.39
N THR A 524 -25.71 -3.48 -26.23
CA THR A 524 -27.11 -3.38 -25.78
C THR A 524 -27.54 -1.92 -25.62
N LEU A 525 -26.73 -1.11 -24.95
CA LEU A 525 -27.01 0.30 -24.74
C LEU A 525 -27.06 1.05 -26.09
N LEU A 526 -26.06 0.87 -26.95
CA LEU A 526 -25.95 1.58 -28.24
C LEU A 526 -27.01 1.15 -29.26
N HIS A 527 -27.44 -0.11 -29.23
CA HIS A 527 -28.57 -0.60 -30.03
C HIS A 527 -29.88 0.04 -29.59
N ASN A 528 -30.06 0.21 -28.28
CA ASN A 528 -31.24 0.85 -27.69
C ASN A 528 -31.08 2.37 -27.51
N ARG A 529 -30.14 3.03 -28.23
CA ARG A 529 -29.81 4.45 -28.03
C ARG A 529 -30.95 5.41 -28.35
N ASP A 530 -31.88 5.03 -29.21
CA ASP A 530 -33.05 5.86 -29.53
C ASP A 530 -34.00 5.99 -28.32
N LYS A 531 -33.85 5.08 -27.35
CA LYS A 531 -34.54 5.12 -26.05
C LYS A 531 -33.78 5.98 -25.03
N TRP A 532 -32.54 6.37 -25.32
CA TRP A 532 -31.82 7.31 -24.45
C TRP A 532 -32.45 8.69 -24.56
N LYS A 533 -32.66 9.33 -23.42
CA LYS A 533 -33.35 10.61 -23.36
C LYS A 533 -32.52 11.72 -23.98
N ILE A 534 -33.20 12.61 -24.70
CA ILE A 534 -32.69 13.94 -25.01
C ILE A 534 -32.78 14.77 -23.73
N ILE A 535 -31.65 15.25 -23.23
CA ILE A 535 -31.65 16.22 -22.14
C ILE A 535 -31.99 17.57 -22.77
N ARG A 536 -33.15 18.10 -22.41
CA ARG A 536 -33.56 19.47 -22.76
C ARG A 536 -33.09 20.40 -21.66
N GLY A 537 -32.23 21.34 -22.00
CA GLY A 537 -31.78 22.40 -21.12
C GLY A 537 -31.85 23.75 -21.81
N TYR A 538 -31.53 24.82 -21.09
CA TYR A 538 -31.31 26.13 -21.67
C TYR A 538 -29.81 26.44 -21.65
N ASP A 539 -29.29 27.01 -22.71
CA ASP A 539 -27.93 27.53 -22.73
C ASP A 539 -27.80 28.80 -21.86
N GLN A 540 -26.59 29.31 -21.72
CA GLN A 540 -26.32 30.55 -20.97
C GLN A 540 -27.00 31.80 -21.56
N ASN A 541 -27.54 31.71 -22.78
CA ASN A 541 -28.29 32.76 -23.46
C ASN A 541 -29.82 32.54 -23.39
N GLY A 542 -30.28 31.47 -22.74
CA GLY A 542 -31.69 31.12 -22.63
C GLY A 542 -32.26 30.39 -23.86
N GLU A 543 -31.42 29.82 -24.73
CA GLU A 543 -31.85 28.99 -25.85
C GLU A 543 -32.04 27.52 -25.44
N MET A 544 -33.12 26.90 -25.88
CA MET A 544 -33.34 25.47 -25.64
C MET A 544 -32.28 24.63 -26.38
N ILE A 545 -31.44 23.93 -25.63
CA ILE A 545 -30.54 22.91 -26.15
C ILE A 545 -31.15 21.54 -25.93
N GLU A 546 -31.35 20.81 -27.03
CA GLU A 546 -31.56 19.38 -27.03
C GLU A 546 -30.20 18.65 -27.14
N ARG A 547 -29.75 18.03 -26.05
CA ARG A 547 -28.51 17.23 -26.07
C ARG A 547 -28.83 15.75 -26.22
N LYS A 548 -28.40 15.17 -27.34
CA LYS A 548 -28.30 13.71 -27.49
C LYS A 548 -27.27 13.19 -26.51
N GLN A 549 -27.60 12.10 -25.81
CA GLN A 549 -26.67 11.46 -24.88
C GLN A 549 -25.58 10.69 -25.63
N CYS A 550 -24.41 10.57 -25.01
CA CYS A 550 -23.28 9.81 -25.54
C CYS A 550 -22.75 8.84 -24.49
N LEU A 551 -22.17 7.73 -24.96
CA LEU A 551 -21.47 6.78 -24.10
C LEU A 551 -20.00 7.22 -23.99
N LEU A 552 -19.58 7.65 -22.80
CA LEU A 552 -18.18 7.95 -22.51
C LEU A 552 -17.46 6.70 -22.02
N ILE A 553 -16.40 6.30 -22.72
CA ILE A 553 -15.57 5.16 -22.37
C ILE A 553 -14.19 5.67 -21.97
N VAL A 554 -13.75 5.31 -20.76
CA VAL A 554 -12.46 5.73 -20.20
C VAL A 554 -11.67 4.48 -19.82
N CYS A 555 -10.45 4.36 -20.36
CA CYS A 555 -9.53 3.28 -20.06
C CYS A 555 -8.19 3.85 -19.59
N TYR A 556 -7.49 3.12 -18.72
CA TYR A 556 -6.16 3.53 -18.24
C TYR A 556 -5.08 3.50 -19.32
N THR A 557 -5.20 2.61 -20.32
CA THR A 557 -4.20 2.47 -21.39
C THR A 557 -4.81 2.65 -22.77
N ASN A 558 -4.03 3.21 -23.70
CA ASN A 558 -4.40 3.31 -25.11
C ASN A 558 -4.73 1.94 -25.72
N HIS A 559 -3.96 0.90 -25.38
CA HIS A 559 -4.19 -0.44 -25.92
C HIS A 559 -5.56 -1.00 -25.52
N ALA A 560 -5.96 -0.87 -24.26
CA ALA A 560 -7.26 -1.32 -23.79
C ALA A 560 -8.40 -0.50 -24.41
N LEU A 561 -8.22 0.82 -24.58
CA LEU A 561 -9.19 1.67 -25.27
C LEU A 561 -9.35 1.25 -26.73
N ASP A 562 -8.24 1.12 -27.46
CA ASP A 562 -8.26 0.80 -28.89
C ASP A 562 -8.92 -0.57 -29.13
N GLN A 563 -8.59 -1.59 -28.32
CA GLN A 563 -9.24 -2.91 -28.41
C GLN A 563 -10.75 -2.84 -28.15
N PHE A 564 -11.18 -2.03 -27.18
CA PHE A 564 -12.59 -1.88 -26.86
C PHE A 564 -13.36 -1.13 -27.94
N VAL A 565 -12.78 -0.04 -28.47
CA VAL A 565 -13.38 0.75 -29.55
C VAL A 565 -13.45 -0.04 -30.85
N GLU A 566 -12.44 -0.84 -31.18
CA GLU A 566 -12.47 -1.77 -32.31
C GLU A 566 -13.67 -2.73 -32.23
N GLY A 567 -13.90 -3.32 -31.06
CA GLY A 567 -15.08 -4.17 -30.84
C GLY A 567 -16.41 -3.42 -30.94
N ILE A 568 -16.45 -2.12 -30.62
CA ILE A 568 -17.65 -1.28 -30.78
C ILE A 568 -17.94 -0.99 -32.26
N ILE A 569 -16.91 -0.66 -33.02
CA ILE A 569 -17.02 -0.33 -34.45
C ILE A 569 -17.65 -1.49 -35.22
N ASP A 570 -17.34 -2.73 -34.84
CA ASP A 570 -17.86 -3.95 -35.48
C ASP A 570 -19.40 -4.08 -35.47
N PHE A 571 -20.09 -3.46 -34.51
CA PHE A 571 -21.55 -3.51 -34.41
C PHE A 571 -22.25 -2.18 -34.70
N ILE A 572 -21.53 -1.12 -35.08
CA ILE A 572 -22.14 0.13 -35.54
C ILE A 572 -22.35 0.06 -37.06
N PRO A 573 -23.54 0.41 -37.59
CA PRO A 573 -23.79 0.42 -39.02
C PRO A 573 -22.80 1.30 -39.80
N GLU A 574 -22.26 0.78 -40.91
CA GLU A 574 -21.23 1.49 -41.70
C GLU A 574 -21.69 2.87 -42.19
N LYS A 575 -22.98 3.05 -42.45
CA LYS A 575 -23.56 4.35 -42.83
C LYS A 575 -23.39 5.39 -41.73
N GLU A 576 -23.54 5.01 -40.47
CA GLU A 576 -23.40 5.91 -39.32
C GLU A 576 -21.94 6.28 -39.05
N LEU A 577 -20.99 5.42 -39.43
CA LEU A 577 -19.56 5.68 -39.33
C LEU A 577 -19.03 6.64 -40.40
N ARG A 578 -19.79 6.86 -41.48
CA ARG A 578 -19.42 7.72 -42.62
C ARG A 578 -20.21 9.05 -42.66
N ASN A 579 -20.99 9.35 -41.63
CA ASN A 579 -21.72 10.63 -41.51
C ASN A 579 -20.76 11.82 -41.39
N GLU A 580 -21.20 13.02 -41.78
CA GLU A 580 -20.46 14.28 -41.60
C GLU A 580 -20.10 14.53 -40.12
N ILE A 581 -20.94 14.05 -39.21
CA ILE A 581 -20.68 14.02 -37.77
C ILE A 581 -20.30 12.58 -37.37
N PRO A 582 -19.08 12.35 -36.85
CA PRO A 582 -18.63 11.00 -36.52
C PRO A 582 -19.40 10.42 -35.33
N SER A 583 -19.98 9.23 -35.51
CA SER A 583 -20.70 8.50 -34.45
C SER A 583 -19.79 7.93 -33.36
N VAL A 584 -18.49 7.82 -33.64
CA VAL A 584 -17.45 7.38 -32.70
C VAL A 584 -16.30 8.37 -32.73
N ILE A 585 -15.87 8.81 -31.56
CA ILE A 585 -14.78 9.76 -31.38
C ILE A 585 -13.78 9.18 -30.38
N ARG A 586 -12.52 9.01 -30.78
CA ARG A 586 -11.44 8.57 -29.89
C ARG A 586 -10.58 9.78 -29.52
N ILE A 587 -10.53 10.10 -28.23
CA ILE A 587 -9.74 11.21 -27.69
C ILE A 587 -8.40 10.67 -27.18
N GLY A 588 -7.31 11.33 -27.56
CA GLY A 588 -5.94 10.99 -27.14
C GLY A 588 -5.01 10.73 -28.33
N ASN A 589 -3.70 10.86 -28.11
CA ASN A 589 -2.70 10.64 -29.16
C ASN A 589 -2.25 9.15 -29.20
N GLN A 590 -1.48 8.79 -30.24
CA GLN A 590 -0.72 7.52 -30.30
C GLN A 590 -1.54 6.22 -30.32
N SER A 591 -2.70 6.19 -31.00
CA SER A 591 -3.29 4.89 -31.37
C SER A 591 -2.37 4.15 -32.33
N LYS A 592 -2.16 2.86 -32.10
CA LYS A 592 -1.40 1.97 -33.00
C LYS A 592 -2.33 1.13 -33.88
N ASN A 593 -3.64 1.15 -33.61
CA ASN A 593 -4.63 0.43 -34.38
C ASN A 593 -5.14 1.33 -35.51
N GLU A 594 -4.82 0.99 -36.77
CA GLU A 594 -5.22 1.75 -37.95
C GLU A 594 -6.75 1.86 -38.10
N ALA A 595 -7.49 0.81 -37.74
CA ALA A 595 -8.95 0.79 -37.79
C ALA A 595 -9.59 1.78 -36.81
N VAL A 596 -8.93 2.06 -35.68
CA VAL A 596 -9.41 3.02 -34.67
C VAL A 596 -8.86 4.42 -34.92
N ASN A 597 -7.64 4.52 -35.46
CA ASN A 597 -6.93 5.79 -35.65
C ASN A 597 -7.68 6.77 -36.57
N LYS A 598 -8.49 6.27 -37.51
CA LYS A 598 -9.37 7.09 -38.36
C LYS A 598 -10.45 7.86 -37.60
N TYR A 599 -10.81 7.42 -36.39
CA TYR A 599 -11.75 8.09 -35.49
C TYR A 599 -11.06 8.94 -34.41
N SER A 600 -9.73 9.02 -34.43
CA SER A 600 -9.01 9.85 -33.48
C SER A 600 -9.18 11.33 -33.84
N ILE A 601 -9.47 12.17 -32.85
CA ILE A 601 -9.32 13.62 -33.03
C ILE A 601 -7.83 13.90 -33.20
N LYS A 602 -7.38 14.02 -34.45
CA LYS A 602 -6.15 14.75 -34.75
C LYS A 602 -6.47 16.21 -34.47
N LYS A 603 -5.66 16.90 -33.67
CA LYS A 603 -5.73 18.36 -33.57
C LYS A 603 -5.46 18.94 -34.97
N SER A 604 -6.50 19.05 -35.79
CA SER A 604 -6.58 19.91 -36.96
C SER A 604 -7.33 21.15 -36.52
N ALA A 605 -6.65 22.02 -35.77
CA ALA A 605 -6.98 23.42 -35.52
C ALA A 605 -5.86 24.00 -34.63
N ALA A 606 -4.81 24.50 -35.29
CA ALA A 606 -4.01 25.60 -34.77
C ALA A 606 -4.57 26.89 -35.40
#